data_AF-A0A831YFG2-F1
#
_entry.id   AF-A0A831YFG2-F1
#
_cell.length_a   1.000
_cell.length_b   1.000
_cell.length_c   1.000
_cell.angle_alpha   90.00
_cell.angle_beta   90.00
_cell.angle_gamma   90.00
#
_symmetry.space_group_name_H-M   'P 1'
#
loop_
_entity.id
_entity.type
_entity.pdbx_description
1 polymer ?
#
loop_
_entity_poly.entity_id
_entity_poly.type
_entity_poly.pdbx_seq_one_letter_code
_entity_poly.pdbx_strand_id
1 'polypeptide(L)'
;MQFPTVRPRRLRASKLIRDAVAETSVDPSDFIYPIFVKPSGGAEPISAMPGQYRWPVGEPLVRHVEEAVALGVNKFILFGVLPDELKDAVGSGGYDPEGVVPRALRLLREAFGDKILLFADVCLCEYTDHGHCGVVKERRGRPHVDNDETIKLYAKEAVAYADAGADFVAW
;
A
#
# COMPACT_ATOMS: atom_id res chain seq x y z
N MET A 1 8.13 -24.58 40.50
CA MET A 1 8.81 -23.28 40.76
C MET A 1 7.98 -22.48 41.74
N GLN A 2 8.53 -22.04 42.88
CA GLN A 2 7.77 -21.30 43.90
C GLN A 2 8.56 -20.07 44.36
N PHE A 3 7.84 -19.02 44.73
CA PHE A 3 8.41 -17.88 45.45
C PHE A 3 8.83 -18.34 46.87
N PRO A 4 9.99 -17.92 47.43
CA PRO A 4 10.92 -16.90 46.95
C PRO A 4 12.09 -17.41 46.08
N THR A 5 12.16 -18.71 45.79
CA THR A 5 13.25 -19.33 45.01
C THR A 5 13.28 -18.76 43.58
N VAL A 6 12.11 -18.70 42.93
CA VAL A 6 11.94 -18.04 41.63
C VAL A 6 11.37 -16.64 41.82
N ARG A 7 12.08 -15.65 41.30
CA ARG A 7 11.69 -14.24 41.35
C ARG A 7 11.67 -13.67 39.93
N PRO A 8 10.51 -13.63 39.25
CA PRO A 8 10.41 -13.16 37.86
C PRO A 8 10.95 -11.74 37.65
N ARG A 9 10.97 -10.91 38.70
CA ARG A 9 11.57 -9.57 38.64
C ARG A 9 13.08 -9.57 38.37
N ARG A 10 13.81 -10.68 38.60
CA ARG A 10 15.25 -10.78 38.29
C ARG A 10 15.52 -10.57 36.79
N LEU A 11 14.65 -11.09 35.92
CA LEU A 11 14.72 -10.90 34.47
C LEU A 11 14.40 -9.46 34.02
N ARG A 12 13.92 -8.59 34.93
CA ARG A 12 13.56 -7.19 34.63
C ARG A 12 14.54 -6.18 35.21
N ALA A 13 15.62 -6.66 35.85
CA ALA A 13 16.48 -5.84 36.72
C ALA A 13 17.30 -4.78 35.97
N SER A 14 17.65 -4.99 34.70
CA SER A 14 18.41 -4.01 33.90
C SER A 14 17.96 -4.05 32.43
N LYS A 15 18.33 -3.01 31.68
CA LYS A 15 18.09 -2.97 30.22
C LYS A 15 18.74 -4.18 29.52
N LEU A 16 20.01 -4.45 29.82
CA LEU A 16 20.76 -5.56 29.23
C LEU A 16 20.10 -6.93 29.48
N ILE A 17 19.59 -7.17 30.70
CA ILE A 17 18.91 -8.44 31.01
C ILE A 17 17.60 -8.54 30.23
N ARG A 18 16.80 -7.47 30.17
CA ARG A 18 15.53 -7.47 29.44
C ARG A 18 15.74 -7.68 27.95
N ASP A 19 16.73 -7.01 27.35
CA ASP A 19 17.05 -7.17 25.93
C ASP A 19 17.51 -8.61 25.64
N ALA A 20 18.27 -9.25 26.54
CA ALA A 20 18.76 -10.61 26.37
C ALA A 20 17.69 -11.70 26.52
N VAL A 21 16.55 -11.40 27.16
CA VAL A 21 15.45 -12.36 27.34
C VAL A 21 14.16 -11.95 26.62
N ALA A 22 14.21 -10.92 25.79
CA ALA A 22 13.08 -10.50 24.99
C ALA A 22 12.70 -11.60 23.99
N GLU A 23 11.43 -12.00 23.99
CA GLU A 23 10.89 -13.01 23.07
C GLU A 23 10.51 -12.40 21.70
N THR A 24 10.53 -11.06 21.59
CA THR A 24 10.05 -10.33 20.42
C THR A 24 10.99 -9.19 20.10
N SER A 25 11.32 -9.04 18.82
CA SER A 25 12.04 -7.92 18.23
C SER A 25 11.24 -7.36 17.06
N VAL A 26 11.51 -6.11 16.69
CA VAL A 26 10.96 -5.47 15.50
C VAL A 26 12.11 -4.81 14.76
N ASP A 27 12.20 -5.06 13.46
CA ASP A 27 13.21 -4.54 12.54
C ASP A 27 12.52 -3.78 11.39
N PRO A 28 13.16 -2.78 10.75
CA PRO A 28 12.58 -2.11 9.58
C PRO A 28 12.15 -3.07 8.46
N SER A 29 12.82 -4.22 8.34
CA SER A 29 12.45 -5.27 7.39
C SER A 29 11.13 -5.98 7.74
N ASP A 30 10.53 -5.75 8.90
CA ASP A 30 9.18 -6.23 9.23
C ASP A 30 8.08 -5.35 8.61
N PHE A 31 8.41 -4.10 8.25
CA PHE A 31 7.41 -3.12 7.82
C PHE A 31 7.12 -3.17 6.31
N ILE A 32 5.85 -2.96 5.97
CA ILE A 32 5.40 -2.60 4.62
C ILE A 32 4.94 -1.14 4.69
N TYR A 33 5.52 -0.28 3.85
CA TYR A 33 5.25 1.14 3.88
C TYR A 33 4.24 1.56 2.81
N PRO A 34 3.07 2.10 3.19
CA PRO A 34 2.08 2.62 2.25
C PRO A 34 2.54 3.90 1.55
N ILE A 35 2.34 3.97 0.24
CA ILE A 35 2.63 5.17 -0.55
C ILE A 35 1.42 5.54 -1.40
N PHE A 36 0.92 6.76 -1.22
CA PHE A 36 -0.11 7.35 -2.08
C PHE A 36 0.54 7.92 -3.33
N VAL A 37 0.13 7.47 -4.50
CA VAL A 37 0.67 7.89 -5.80
C VAL A 37 -0.37 8.66 -6.61
N LYS A 38 0.04 9.75 -7.26
CA LYS A 38 -0.84 10.61 -8.09
C LYS A 38 -0.27 10.83 -9.49
N PRO A 39 -1.09 11.18 -10.50
CA PRO A 39 -0.64 11.22 -11.89
C PRO A 39 0.53 12.17 -12.20
N SER A 40 0.54 13.37 -11.59
CA SER A 40 1.46 14.47 -11.93
C SER A 40 1.44 15.58 -10.87
N GLY A 41 2.27 16.61 -11.05
CA GLY A 41 2.37 17.76 -10.16
C GLY A 41 3.51 17.63 -9.14
N GLY A 42 3.42 18.36 -8.04
CA GLY A 42 4.35 18.22 -6.90
C GLY A 42 3.82 17.27 -5.83
N ALA A 43 4.67 16.92 -4.86
CA ALA A 43 4.25 16.21 -3.66
C ALA A 43 3.19 17.03 -2.91
N GLU A 44 2.05 16.41 -2.63
CA GLU A 44 0.89 17.09 -2.04
C GLU A 44 0.67 16.61 -0.60
N PRO A 45 0.71 17.48 0.42
CA PRO A 45 0.52 17.06 1.80
C PRO A 45 -0.91 16.61 2.07
N ILE A 46 -1.07 15.56 2.86
CA ILE A 46 -2.38 15.07 3.30
C ILE A 46 -2.70 15.71 4.65
N SER A 47 -3.63 16.67 4.68
CA SER A 47 -3.94 17.47 5.88
C SER A 47 -4.35 16.62 7.10
N ALA A 48 -5.09 15.54 6.88
CA ALA A 48 -5.51 14.61 7.92
C ALA A 48 -4.41 13.65 8.38
N MET A 49 -3.29 13.55 7.64
CA MET A 49 -2.17 12.64 7.91
C MET A 49 -0.85 13.42 7.85
N PRO A 50 -0.52 14.24 8.87
CA PRO A 50 0.70 15.03 8.88
C PRO A 50 1.96 14.17 8.65
N GLY A 51 2.83 14.62 7.74
CA GLY A 51 4.02 13.90 7.30
C GLY A 51 3.79 12.89 6.17
N GLN A 52 2.53 12.65 5.75
CA GLN A 52 2.22 11.84 4.59
C GLN A 52 1.83 12.72 3.40
N TYR A 53 2.22 12.26 2.21
CA TYR A 53 2.08 13.00 0.97
C TYR A 53 1.51 12.09 -0.13
N ARG A 54 0.83 12.71 -1.09
CA ARG A 54 0.52 12.11 -2.39
C ARG A 54 1.69 12.41 -3.32
N TRP A 55 2.42 11.38 -3.70
CA TRP A 55 3.63 11.51 -4.50
C TRP A 55 3.29 11.43 -5.99
N PRO A 56 3.69 12.42 -6.81
CA PRO A 56 3.53 12.33 -8.25
C PRO A 56 4.38 11.20 -8.81
N VAL A 57 3.87 10.46 -9.79
CA VAL A 57 4.66 9.47 -10.52
C VAL A 57 5.81 10.20 -11.23
N GLY A 58 7.03 9.98 -10.74
CA GLY A 58 8.24 10.63 -11.22
C GLY A 58 9.35 10.61 -10.18
N GLU A 59 10.35 11.46 -10.40
CA GLU A 59 11.55 11.52 -9.58
C GLU A 59 11.32 11.74 -8.07
N PRO A 60 10.34 12.56 -7.62
CA PRO A 60 10.05 12.71 -6.19
C PRO A 60 9.65 11.40 -5.50
N LEU A 61 8.89 10.53 -6.19
CA LEU A 61 8.51 9.22 -5.67
C LEU A 61 9.73 8.32 -5.53
N VAL A 62 10.63 8.30 -6.52
CA VAL A 62 11.87 7.51 -6.48
C VAL A 62 12.75 7.93 -5.30
N ARG A 63 12.95 9.23 -5.09
CA ARG A 63 13.71 9.74 -3.93
C ARG A 63 13.09 9.33 -2.59
N HIS A 64 11.77 9.43 -2.47
CA HIS A 64 11.07 9.04 -1.25
C HIS A 64 11.26 7.55 -0.92
N VAL A 65 11.21 6.69 -1.93
CA VAL A 65 11.49 5.25 -1.78
C VAL A 65 12.96 5.02 -1.44
N GLU A 66 13.90 5.75 -2.04
CA GLU A 66 15.32 5.65 -1.72
C GLU A 66 15.62 5.99 -0.26
N GLU A 67 14.99 7.04 0.29
CA GLU A 67 15.09 7.41 1.69
C GLU A 67 14.57 6.28 2.62
N ALA A 68 13.43 5.67 2.28
CA ALA A 68 12.89 4.55 3.05
C ALA A 68 13.79 3.31 3.01
N VAL A 69 14.36 3.00 1.85
CA VAL A 69 15.33 1.90 1.68
C VAL A 69 16.60 2.16 2.49
N ALA A 70 17.10 3.39 2.55
CA ALA A 70 18.25 3.75 3.37
C ALA A 70 18.01 3.57 4.88
N LEU A 71 16.74 3.60 5.31
CA LEU A 71 16.31 3.31 6.69
C LEU A 71 16.06 1.83 6.96
N GLY A 72 16.21 0.96 5.95
CA GLY A 72 16.01 -0.49 6.04
C GLY A 72 14.60 -0.97 5.66
N VAL A 73 13.70 -0.08 5.25
CA VAL A 73 12.35 -0.45 4.79
C VAL A 73 12.38 -0.73 3.29
N ASN A 74 12.08 -1.96 2.89
CA ASN A 74 12.22 -2.43 1.51
C ASN A 74 10.93 -3.02 0.91
N LYS A 75 9.77 -2.84 1.57
CA LYS A 75 8.47 -3.32 1.10
C LYS A 75 7.51 -2.15 1.01
N PHE A 76 6.86 -1.97 -0.14
CA PHE A 76 5.98 -0.83 -0.39
C PHE A 76 4.65 -1.29 -0.95
N ILE A 77 3.55 -0.74 -0.44
CA ILE A 77 2.21 -0.92 -1.01
C ILE A 77 1.73 0.41 -1.61
N LEU A 78 1.30 0.35 -2.87
CA LEU A 78 0.91 1.55 -3.63
C LEU A 78 -0.60 1.73 -3.66
N PHE A 79 -1.05 2.96 -3.41
CA PHE A 79 -2.45 3.38 -3.49
C PHE A 79 -2.61 4.49 -4.52
N GLY A 80 -3.43 4.27 -5.54
CA GLY A 80 -3.72 5.25 -6.58
C GLY A 80 -4.58 6.40 -6.06
N VAL A 81 -4.24 7.64 -6.41
CA VAL A 81 -5.07 8.83 -6.12
C VAL A 81 -5.34 9.57 -7.42
N LEU A 82 -6.58 9.45 -7.91
CA LEU A 82 -7.06 10.15 -9.10
C LEU A 82 -7.82 11.44 -8.73
N PRO A 83 -7.70 12.48 -9.57
CA PRO A 83 -8.70 13.55 -9.63
C PRO A 83 -10.10 12.99 -9.92
N ASP A 84 -11.13 13.64 -9.42
CA ASP A 84 -12.51 13.16 -9.55
C ASP A 84 -12.98 13.10 -11.01
N GLU A 85 -12.41 13.93 -11.90
CA GLU A 85 -12.75 13.94 -13.33
C GLU A 85 -12.29 12.69 -14.09
N LEU A 86 -11.39 11.90 -13.49
CA LEU A 86 -10.89 10.64 -14.06
C LEU A 86 -11.57 9.41 -13.44
N LYS A 87 -12.52 9.60 -12.52
CA LYS A 87 -13.27 8.52 -11.88
C LYS A 87 -14.58 8.25 -12.63
N ASP A 88 -15.01 6.99 -12.63
CA ASP A 88 -16.27 6.58 -13.24
C ASP A 88 -16.96 5.47 -12.42
N ALA A 89 -18.18 5.10 -12.78
CA ALA A 89 -18.96 4.12 -12.01
C ALA A 89 -18.38 2.69 -11.97
N VAL A 90 -17.36 2.38 -12.77
CA VAL A 90 -16.75 1.04 -12.85
C VAL A 90 -15.27 1.02 -12.46
N GLY A 91 -14.71 2.16 -12.08
CA GLY A 91 -13.32 2.29 -11.67
C GLY A 91 -12.32 2.04 -12.80
N SER A 92 -12.58 2.54 -14.02
CA SER A 92 -11.75 2.17 -15.18
C SER A 92 -10.26 2.49 -15.06
N GLY A 93 -9.90 3.51 -14.28
CA GLY A 93 -8.52 3.88 -14.01
C GLY A 93 -7.70 2.84 -13.22
N GLY A 94 -8.35 1.90 -12.53
CA GLY A 94 -7.67 0.84 -11.77
C GLY A 94 -7.12 -0.29 -12.65
N TYR A 95 -7.74 -0.54 -13.80
CA TYR A 95 -7.28 -1.56 -14.75
C TYR A 95 -6.77 -0.98 -16.08
N ASP A 96 -6.52 0.33 -16.15
CA ASP A 96 -5.81 0.96 -17.26
C ASP A 96 -4.31 0.67 -17.16
N PRO A 97 -3.67 -0.01 -18.13
CA PRO A 97 -2.23 -0.25 -18.14
C PRO A 97 -1.38 1.03 -18.06
N GLU A 98 -1.90 2.18 -18.46
CA GLU A 98 -1.23 3.49 -18.35
C GLU A 98 -1.72 4.31 -17.15
N GLY A 99 -2.50 3.68 -16.27
CA GLY A 99 -2.98 4.22 -15.01
C GLY A 99 -1.85 4.58 -14.04
N VAL A 100 -2.23 5.23 -12.94
CA VAL A 100 -1.25 5.79 -11.98
C VAL A 100 -0.41 4.70 -11.30
N VAL A 101 -1.06 3.64 -10.81
CA VAL A 101 -0.37 2.54 -10.10
C VAL A 101 0.53 1.75 -11.06
N PRO A 102 0.09 1.31 -12.26
CA PRO A 102 0.97 0.68 -13.24
C PRO A 102 2.19 1.52 -13.61
N ARG A 103 2.02 2.83 -13.85
CA ARG A 103 3.16 3.71 -14.15
C ARG A 103 4.12 3.84 -12.94
N ALA A 104 3.59 3.92 -11.72
CA ALA A 104 4.41 3.95 -10.51
C ALA A 104 5.21 2.64 -10.31
N LEU A 105 4.57 1.48 -10.54
CA LEU A 105 5.20 0.17 -10.45
C LEU A 105 6.37 0.05 -11.43
N ARG A 106 6.15 0.37 -12.71
CA ARG A 106 7.22 0.33 -13.74
C ARG A 106 8.39 1.24 -13.38
N LEU A 107 8.09 2.48 -12.95
CA LEU A 107 9.09 3.45 -12.54
C LEU A 107 9.95 2.92 -11.37
N LEU A 108 9.30 2.38 -10.34
CA LEU A 108 10.01 1.85 -9.17
C LEU A 108 10.78 0.57 -9.52
N ARG A 109 10.25 -0.28 -10.41
CA ARG A 109 10.99 -1.44 -10.90
C ARG A 109 12.23 -1.06 -11.69
N GLU A 110 12.13 -0.06 -12.56
CA GLU A 110 13.28 0.46 -13.30
C GLU A 110 14.35 1.04 -12.37
N ALA A 111 13.95 1.79 -11.33
CA ALA A 111 14.88 2.44 -10.42
C ALA A 111 15.55 1.47 -9.43
N PHE A 112 14.81 0.49 -8.89
CA PHE A 112 15.26 -0.32 -7.76
C PHE A 112 15.52 -1.79 -8.10
N GLY A 113 14.91 -2.32 -9.17
CA GLY A 113 14.97 -3.75 -9.47
C GLY A 113 14.61 -4.59 -8.23
N ASP A 114 15.34 -5.68 -8.00
CA ASP A 114 15.04 -6.65 -6.93
C ASP A 114 15.42 -6.17 -5.52
N LYS A 115 15.79 -4.90 -5.35
CA LYS A 115 16.14 -4.34 -4.04
C LYS A 115 14.93 -4.06 -3.15
N ILE A 116 13.74 -3.99 -3.75
CA ILE A 116 12.48 -3.70 -3.05
C ILE A 116 11.41 -4.71 -3.46
N LEU A 117 10.40 -4.88 -2.62
CA LEU A 117 9.17 -5.60 -2.94
C LEU A 117 8.02 -4.62 -3.13
N LEU A 118 7.28 -4.81 -4.21
CA LEU A 118 6.15 -3.97 -4.58
C LEU A 118 4.83 -4.74 -4.41
N PHE A 119 3.95 -4.16 -3.61
CA PHE A 119 2.57 -4.58 -3.41
C PHE A 119 1.67 -3.55 -4.11
N ALA A 120 0.67 -4.04 -4.84
CA ALA A 120 -0.39 -3.20 -5.39
C ALA A 120 -1.71 -3.51 -4.68
N ASP A 121 -2.39 -2.46 -4.23
CA ASP A 121 -3.76 -2.58 -3.72
C ASP A 121 -4.73 -2.81 -4.88
N VAL A 122 -5.62 -3.80 -4.73
CA VAL A 122 -6.62 -4.20 -5.74
C VAL A 122 -8.00 -3.86 -5.19
N CYS A 123 -8.51 -2.68 -5.53
CA CYS A 123 -9.78 -2.16 -5.08
C CYS A 123 -10.29 -1.09 -6.06
N LEU A 124 -11.61 -0.94 -6.21
CA LEU A 124 -12.18 0.08 -7.09
C LEU A 124 -12.50 1.39 -6.36
N CYS A 125 -12.35 1.48 -5.04
CA CYS A 125 -12.85 2.65 -4.29
C CYS A 125 -12.05 3.92 -4.59
N GLU A 126 -10.78 3.79 -4.97
CA GLU A 126 -9.89 4.86 -5.42
C GLU A 126 -10.29 5.41 -6.79
N TYR A 127 -10.95 4.57 -7.59
CA TYR A 127 -11.20 4.80 -9.01
C TYR A 127 -12.67 5.07 -9.33
N THR A 128 -13.59 4.72 -8.42
CA THR A 128 -15.02 4.90 -8.64
C THR A 128 -15.52 6.28 -8.25
N ASP A 129 -16.45 6.82 -9.03
CA ASP A 129 -17.08 8.12 -8.76
C ASP A 129 -17.95 8.14 -7.49
N HIS A 130 -18.39 6.98 -7.04
CA HIS A 130 -19.21 6.78 -5.85
C HIS A 130 -18.43 6.33 -4.61
N GLY A 131 -17.16 5.94 -4.75
CA GLY A 131 -16.28 5.55 -3.63
C GLY A 131 -16.55 4.17 -3.00
N HIS A 132 -17.52 3.40 -3.48
CA HIS A 132 -17.65 1.98 -3.13
C HIS A 132 -16.54 1.13 -3.77
N CYS A 133 -16.11 0.07 -3.09
CA CYS A 133 -15.05 -0.83 -3.57
C CYS A 133 -15.41 -1.61 -4.83
N GLY A 134 -16.68 -1.62 -5.26
CA GLY A 134 -17.14 -2.45 -6.37
C GLY A 134 -18.23 -1.79 -7.21
N VAL A 135 -18.64 -2.49 -8.26
CA VAL A 135 -19.67 -2.05 -9.22
C VAL A 135 -21.02 -1.94 -8.51
N VAL A 136 -21.61 -0.75 -8.51
CA VAL A 136 -22.92 -0.51 -7.90
C VAL A 136 -24.03 -0.77 -8.91
N LYS A 137 -24.99 -1.61 -8.53
CA LYS A 137 -26.24 -1.86 -9.24
C LYS A 137 -27.46 -1.61 -8.37
N GLU A 138 -28.63 -1.63 -8.98
CA GLU A 138 -29.89 -1.62 -8.25
C GLU A 138 -30.41 -3.04 -8.00
N ARG A 139 -30.76 -3.34 -6.74
CA ARG A 139 -31.40 -4.59 -6.34
C ARG A 139 -32.56 -4.28 -5.41
N ARG A 140 -33.79 -4.63 -5.82
CA ARG A 140 -35.04 -4.37 -5.06
C ARG A 140 -35.21 -2.88 -4.68
N GLY A 141 -34.92 -1.97 -5.61
CA GLY A 141 -35.09 -0.52 -5.37
C GLY A 141 -34.00 0.12 -4.52
N ARG A 142 -32.86 -0.56 -4.31
CA ARG A 142 -31.74 -0.04 -3.48
C ARG A 142 -30.39 -0.28 -4.15
N PRO A 143 -29.40 0.58 -3.92
CA PRO A 143 -28.02 0.33 -4.33
C PRO A 143 -27.49 -0.96 -3.69
N HIS A 144 -26.75 -1.73 -4.48
CA HIS A 144 -26.13 -2.98 -4.11
C HIS A 144 -24.80 -3.11 -4.88
N VAL A 145 -23.70 -3.28 -4.15
CA VAL A 145 -22.41 -3.60 -4.76
C VAL A 145 -22.48 -5.05 -5.28
N ASP A 146 -22.44 -5.22 -6.59
CA ASP A 146 -22.53 -6.52 -7.27
C ASP A 146 -21.18 -7.24 -7.15
N ASN A 147 -21.14 -8.29 -6.34
CA ASN A 147 -19.93 -9.05 -6.06
C ASN A 147 -19.31 -9.70 -7.32
N ASP A 148 -20.16 -10.31 -8.16
CA ASP A 148 -19.69 -11.17 -9.26
C ASP A 148 -19.17 -10.35 -10.44
N GLU A 149 -19.69 -9.15 -10.66
CA GLU A 149 -19.08 -8.21 -11.58
C GLU A 149 -17.82 -7.56 -11.01
N THR A 150 -17.83 -7.22 -9.73
CA THR A 150 -16.68 -6.59 -9.07
C THR A 150 -15.43 -7.47 -9.12
N ILE A 151 -15.55 -8.76 -8.79
CA ILE A 151 -14.40 -9.70 -8.80
C ILE A 151 -13.74 -9.79 -10.18
N LYS A 152 -14.51 -9.66 -11.26
CA LYS A 152 -13.96 -9.67 -12.63
C LYS A 152 -13.11 -8.43 -12.91
N LEU A 153 -13.44 -7.29 -12.30
CA LEU A 153 -12.66 -6.06 -12.43
C LEU A 153 -11.40 -6.13 -11.57
N TYR A 154 -11.50 -6.62 -10.32
CA TYR A 154 -10.32 -6.89 -9.49
C TYR A 154 -9.32 -7.82 -10.17
N ALA A 155 -9.79 -8.85 -10.87
CA ALA A 155 -8.91 -9.72 -11.65
C ALA A 155 -8.17 -8.96 -12.78
N LYS A 156 -8.82 -7.97 -13.41
CA LYS A 156 -8.17 -7.12 -14.43
C LYS A 156 -7.12 -6.20 -13.81
N GLU A 157 -7.42 -5.58 -12.67
CA GLU A 157 -6.45 -4.77 -11.93
C GLU A 157 -5.23 -5.59 -11.54
N ALA A 158 -5.45 -6.75 -10.92
CA ALA A 158 -4.38 -7.64 -10.48
C ALA A 158 -3.45 -8.04 -11.64
N VAL A 159 -4.01 -8.36 -12.81
CA VAL A 159 -3.21 -8.66 -14.01
C VAL A 159 -2.46 -7.41 -14.50
N ALA A 160 -3.12 -6.26 -14.59
CA ALA A 160 -2.47 -5.02 -15.04
C ALA A 160 -1.31 -4.59 -14.13
N TYR A 161 -1.47 -4.77 -12.81
CA TYR A 161 -0.44 -4.47 -11.81
C TYR A 161 0.70 -5.49 -11.84
N ALA A 162 0.40 -6.78 -11.98
CA ALA A 162 1.41 -7.82 -12.15
C ALA A 162 2.25 -7.59 -13.43
N ASP A 163 1.60 -7.30 -14.56
CA ASP A 163 2.27 -6.97 -15.82
C ASP A 163 3.14 -5.69 -15.71
N ALA A 164 2.77 -4.78 -14.82
CA ALA A 164 3.54 -3.57 -14.53
C ALA A 164 4.71 -3.77 -13.55
N GLY A 165 4.87 -4.97 -12.98
CA GLY A 165 6.00 -5.33 -12.13
C GLY A 165 5.70 -5.36 -10.63
N ALA A 166 4.43 -5.48 -10.22
CA ALA A 166 4.10 -5.81 -8.83
C ALA A 166 4.53 -7.24 -8.48
N ASP A 167 5.15 -7.42 -7.31
CA ASP A 167 5.51 -8.74 -6.77
C ASP A 167 4.29 -9.39 -6.06
N PHE A 168 3.43 -8.56 -5.48
CA PHE A 168 2.21 -8.96 -4.80
C PHE A 168 1.02 -8.09 -5.22
N VAL A 169 -0.16 -8.72 -5.28
CA VAL A 169 -1.45 -8.04 -5.43
C VAL A 169 -2.26 -8.33 -4.16
N ALA A 170 -2.83 -7.28 -3.56
CA ALA A 170 -3.55 -7.37 -2.28
C ALA A 170 -5.02 -7.00 -2.49
N TRP A 171 -5.92 -7.95 -2.23
CA TRP A 171 -7.37 -7.84 -2.38
C TRP A 171 -8.08 -8.00 -1.04
#